data_AF-A0A167UXW8-F1
#
_entry.id   AF-A0A167UXW8-F1
#
_cell.length_a   1.000
_cell.length_b   1.000
_cell.length_c   1.000
_cell.angle_alpha   90.00
_cell.angle_beta   90.00
_cell.angle_gamma   90.00
#
_symmetry.space_group_name_H-M   'P 1'
#
loop_
_entity.id
_entity.type
_entity.pdbx_description
1 polymer ?
#
loop_
_entity_poly.entity_id
_entity_poly.type
_entity_poly.pdbx_seq_one_letter_code
_entity_poly.pdbx_strand_id
1 'polypeptide(L)'
;MFLQLKAPGHAMNSEDIASGINNFSWAGRFEIIEQGTSQWFVDGAHNDMSVKQAAEWFSNNINVLNPRRCCVLIFSHLSKERDGVGLMNCLAHALLEYNVRPDHVIFTTNQKGVELTIPVTDRTVTVPKTPLRDLCATYSSSWQDFDNQAKVFSEPTIEGALNLAKRISAQEGGIQAFVTGSLRLVGGALTLLRP
;
A
#
# COMPACT_ATOMS: atom_id res chain seq x y z
N MET A 1 15.99 -12.17 29.03
CA MET A 1 14.96 -12.28 27.96
C MET A 1 14.08 -11.04 27.99
N PHE A 2 13.73 -10.42 26.84
CA PHE A 2 12.99 -9.14 26.78
C PHE A 2 11.72 -9.12 27.65
N LEU A 3 10.93 -10.20 27.61
CA LEU A 3 9.70 -10.31 28.40
C LEU A 3 9.95 -10.32 29.91
N GLN A 4 11.01 -10.99 30.37
CA GLN A 4 11.38 -11.03 31.79
C GLN A 4 11.83 -9.65 32.33
N LEU A 5 12.37 -8.78 31.46
CA LEU A 5 12.69 -7.39 31.82
C LEU A 5 11.44 -6.49 31.89
N LYS A 6 10.40 -6.80 31.11
CA LYS A 6 9.16 -6.02 31.04
C LYS A 6 8.10 -6.46 32.05
N ALA A 7 8.14 -7.72 32.47
CA ALA A 7 7.27 -8.28 33.51
C ALA A 7 8.09 -9.17 34.48
N PRO A 8 8.90 -8.57 35.37
CA PRO A 8 9.73 -9.33 36.31
C PRO A 8 8.86 -10.17 37.25
N GLY A 9 9.18 -11.46 37.41
CA GLY A 9 8.45 -12.37 38.29
C GLY A 9 7.11 -12.88 37.74
N HIS A 10 6.70 -12.44 36.54
CA HIS A 10 5.51 -12.94 35.87
C HIS A 10 5.86 -14.11 34.94
N ALA A 11 5.21 -15.26 35.16
CA ALA A 11 5.29 -16.39 34.24
C ALA A 11 4.14 -16.29 33.24
N MET A 12 4.47 -16.34 31.94
CA MET A 12 3.46 -16.29 30.87
C MET A 12 2.47 -17.45 30.99
N ASN A 13 1.18 -17.13 31.03
CA ASN A 13 0.09 -18.09 31.05
C ASN A 13 -0.73 -18.04 29.73
N SER A 14 -1.73 -18.91 29.59
CA SER A 14 -2.54 -18.98 28.37
C SER A 14 -3.36 -17.71 28.08
N GLU A 15 -3.76 -16.98 29.12
CA GLU A 15 -4.47 -15.70 28.98
C GLU A 15 -3.54 -14.62 28.43
N ASP A 16 -2.29 -14.56 28.90
CA ASP A 16 -1.28 -13.65 28.36
C ASP A 16 -1.05 -13.90 26.87
N ILE A 17 -0.97 -15.17 26.47
CA ILE A 17 -0.76 -15.57 25.06
C ILE A 17 -1.99 -15.17 24.23
N ALA A 18 -3.20 -15.51 24.68
CA ALA A 18 -4.43 -15.16 23.98
C ALA A 18 -4.59 -13.65 23.85
N SER A 19 -4.34 -12.91 24.93
CA SER A 19 -4.35 -11.45 24.93
C SER A 19 -3.31 -10.87 23.98
N GLY A 20 -2.08 -11.40 23.98
CA GLY A 20 -1.03 -11.00 23.06
C GLY A 20 -1.40 -11.19 21.60
N ILE A 21 -2.02 -12.33 21.25
CA ILE A 21 -2.47 -12.63 19.88
C ILE A 21 -3.64 -11.73 19.47
N ASN A 22 -4.66 -11.61 20.32
CA ASN A 22 -5.88 -10.85 20.03
C ASN A 22 -5.63 -9.34 19.88
N ASN A 23 -4.62 -8.81 20.58
CA ASN A 23 -4.30 -7.39 20.58
C ASN A 23 -3.09 -7.05 19.70
N PHE A 24 -2.45 -8.03 19.06
CA PHE A 24 -1.31 -7.76 18.20
C PHE A 24 -1.74 -6.98 16.97
N SER A 25 -1.02 -5.89 16.70
CA SER A 25 -1.10 -5.17 15.44
C SER A 25 0.28 -4.70 15.03
N TRP A 26 0.50 -4.62 13.72
CA TRP A 26 1.71 -4.06 13.16
C TRP A 26 1.31 -3.03 12.11
N ALA A 27 1.61 -1.76 12.40
CA ALA A 27 1.31 -0.66 11.50
C ALA A 27 1.87 -0.90 10.08
N GLY A 28 1.01 -0.85 9.07
CA GLY A 28 1.36 -1.07 7.66
C GLY A 28 1.54 -2.54 7.27
N ARG A 29 1.00 -3.47 8.06
CA ARG A 29 0.90 -4.90 7.74
C ARG A 29 -0.54 -5.34 7.85
N PHE A 30 -1.12 -5.73 6.71
CA PHE A 30 -2.51 -6.18 6.63
C PHE A 30 -3.49 -5.26 7.37
N GLU A 31 -3.27 -3.95 7.26
CA GLU A 31 -3.97 -2.97 8.06
C GLU A 31 -5.17 -2.39 7.32
N ILE A 32 -6.33 -2.33 7.99
CA ILE A 32 -7.54 -1.71 7.48
C ILE A 32 -7.82 -0.43 8.27
N ILE A 33 -7.96 0.70 7.56
CA ILE A 33 -8.33 2.00 8.13
C ILE A 33 -9.65 2.44 7.52
N GLU A 34 -10.66 2.69 8.36
CA GLU A 34 -11.94 3.24 7.94
C GLU A 34 -11.93 4.78 8.05
N GLN A 35 -12.28 5.48 6.98
CA GLN A 35 -12.45 6.93 6.96
C GLN A 35 -13.70 7.32 6.17
N GLY A 36 -14.81 7.55 6.88
CA GLY A 36 -16.08 7.89 6.26
C GLY A 36 -16.58 6.75 5.36
N THR A 37 -16.74 7.03 4.07
CA THR A 37 -17.13 6.03 3.06
C THR A 37 -15.92 5.32 2.42
N SER A 38 -14.70 5.67 2.82
CA SER A 38 -13.46 5.12 2.27
C SER A 38 -12.87 4.08 3.22
N GLN A 39 -12.51 2.93 2.67
CA GLN A 39 -11.78 1.88 3.38
C GLN A 39 -10.38 1.77 2.77
N TRP A 40 -9.35 1.88 3.60
CA TRP A 40 -7.95 1.85 3.18
C TRP A 40 -7.29 0.57 3.65
N PHE A 41 -6.78 -0.20 2.72
CA PHE A 41 -6.04 -1.43 2.93
C PHE A 41 -4.56 -1.10 2.74
N VAL A 42 -3.75 -1.24 3.78
CA VAL A 42 -2.38 -0.76 3.78
C VAL A 42 -1.44 -1.89 4.13
N ASP A 43 -0.57 -2.25 3.17
CA ASP A 43 0.45 -3.27 3.39
C ASP A 43 1.77 -2.94 2.68
N GLY A 44 2.88 -2.94 3.42
CA GLY A 44 4.20 -2.62 2.87
C GLY A 44 4.92 -3.77 2.14
N ALA A 45 4.19 -4.69 1.49
CA ALA A 45 4.74 -5.69 0.60
C ALA A 45 5.60 -5.06 -0.51
N HIS A 46 6.73 -5.68 -0.83
CA HIS A 46 7.75 -5.11 -1.73
C HIS A 46 8.64 -6.19 -2.40
N ASN A 47 8.13 -7.42 -2.46
CA ASN A 47 8.66 -8.54 -3.24
C ASN A 47 7.50 -9.45 -3.68
N ASP A 48 7.75 -10.27 -4.70
CA ASP A 48 6.77 -11.16 -5.34
C ASP A 48 5.96 -12.01 -4.35
N MET A 49 6.62 -12.64 -3.38
CA MET A 49 5.94 -13.46 -2.37
C MET A 49 5.02 -12.61 -1.50
N SER A 50 5.53 -11.48 -1.00
CA SER A 50 4.76 -10.59 -0.12
C SER A 50 3.60 -9.89 -0.84
N VAL A 51 3.74 -9.50 -2.12
CA VAL A 51 2.65 -8.82 -2.84
C VAL A 51 1.52 -9.80 -3.19
N LYS A 52 1.84 -11.08 -3.43
CA LYS A 52 0.83 -12.14 -3.57
C LYS A 52 0.04 -12.33 -2.28
N GLN A 53 0.73 -12.40 -1.14
CA GLN A 53 0.05 -12.52 0.16
C GLN A 53 -0.80 -11.30 0.48
N ALA A 54 -0.31 -10.09 0.14
CA ALA A 54 -1.06 -8.86 0.33
C ALA A 54 -2.28 -8.77 -0.60
N ALA A 55 -2.18 -9.26 -1.85
CA ALA A 55 -3.31 -9.36 -2.78
C ALA A 55 -4.37 -10.35 -2.29
N GLU A 56 -3.96 -11.52 -1.79
CA GLU A 56 -4.87 -12.50 -1.19
C GLU A 56 -5.58 -11.95 0.05
N TRP A 57 -4.82 -11.30 0.94
CA TRP A 57 -5.42 -10.65 2.10
C TRP A 57 -6.40 -9.55 1.68
N PHE A 58 -6.02 -8.72 0.71
CA PHE A 58 -6.91 -7.66 0.21
C PHE A 58 -8.20 -8.25 -0.35
N SER A 59 -8.14 -9.27 -1.21
CA SER A 59 -9.31 -9.92 -1.81
C SER A 59 -10.25 -10.54 -0.75
N ASN A 60 -9.70 -11.13 0.30
CA ASN A 60 -10.47 -11.73 1.39
C ASN A 60 -11.17 -10.69 2.29
N ASN A 61 -10.72 -9.43 2.27
CA ASN A 61 -11.24 -8.39 3.17
C ASN A 61 -12.03 -7.29 2.43
N ILE A 62 -12.02 -7.25 1.10
CA ILE A 62 -12.94 -6.38 0.37
C ILE A 62 -14.38 -6.90 0.53
N ASN A 63 -15.27 -6.00 0.98
CA ASN A 63 -16.69 -6.26 1.24
C ASN A 63 -17.42 -7.04 0.12
N VAL A 64 -17.63 -8.33 0.36
CA VAL A 64 -18.56 -9.19 -0.42
C VAL A 64 -20.01 -8.66 -0.35
N LEU A 65 -20.36 -7.94 0.71
CA LEU A 65 -21.71 -7.39 0.93
C LEU A 65 -22.03 -6.14 0.11
N ASN A 66 -21.03 -5.52 -0.53
CA ASN A 66 -21.24 -4.32 -1.35
C ASN A 66 -20.36 -4.36 -2.61
N PRO A 67 -20.65 -5.27 -3.55
CA PRO A 67 -19.83 -5.56 -4.73
C PRO A 67 -19.75 -4.41 -5.77
N ARG A 68 -20.20 -3.20 -5.41
CA ARG A 68 -20.19 -2.01 -6.26
C ARG A 68 -19.32 -0.87 -5.73
N ARG A 69 -18.51 -1.09 -4.69
CA ARG A 69 -17.57 -0.05 -4.23
C ARG A 69 -16.38 0.01 -5.17
N CYS A 70 -16.08 1.23 -5.63
CA CYS A 70 -14.95 1.52 -6.50
C CYS A 70 -13.63 1.05 -5.86
N CYS A 71 -12.89 0.22 -6.58
CA CYS A 71 -11.60 -0.33 -6.15
C CYS A 71 -10.46 0.55 -6.68
N VAL A 72 -9.61 1.04 -5.77
CA VAL A 72 -8.46 1.89 -6.11
C VAL A 72 -7.17 1.18 -5.70
N LEU A 73 -6.20 1.05 -6.60
CA LEU A 73 -4.84 0.63 -6.26
C LEU A 73 -3.92 1.86 -6.21
N ILE A 74 -3.11 1.98 -5.16
CA ILE A 74 -2.04 2.97 -5.04
C ILE A 74 -0.72 2.21 -4.90
N PHE A 75 0.17 2.38 -5.88
CA PHE A 75 1.41 1.62 -5.96
C PHE A 75 2.64 2.51 -6.16
N SER A 76 3.71 2.17 -5.47
CA SER A 76 5.05 2.72 -5.69
C SER A 76 6.11 1.70 -5.29
N HIS A 77 7.05 1.45 -6.19
CA HIS A 77 8.25 0.68 -5.89
C HIS A 77 9.49 1.39 -6.44
N LEU A 78 10.42 1.74 -5.56
CA LEU A 78 11.68 2.38 -5.93
C LEU A 78 12.82 1.54 -5.37
N SER A 79 13.43 0.71 -6.22
CA SER A 79 14.56 -0.15 -5.89
C SER A 79 15.60 -0.13 -7.01
N LYS A 80 16.87 -0.25 -6.64
CA LYS A 80 17.98 -0.49 -7.59
C LYS A 80 18.23 -1.98 -7.83
N GLU A 81 17.77 -2.82 -6.91
CA GLU A 81 18.09 -4.25 -6.85
C GLU A 81 16.93 -5.11 -7.36
N ARG A 82 15.73 -4.54 -7.49
CA ARG A 82 14.51 -5.24 -7.89
C ARG A 82 13.83 -4.53 -9.04
N ASP A 83 13.31 -5.34 -9.95
CA ASP A 83 12.49 -4.89 -11.06
C ASP A 83 11.10 -4.45 -10.54
N GLY A 84 10.88 -3.14 -10.49
CA GLY A 84 9.60 -2.60 -10.05
C GLY A 84 8.47 -2.85 -11.05
N VAL A 85 8.75 -3.00 -12.35
CA VAL A 85 7.74 -3.37 -13.35
C VAL A 85 7.35 -4.83 -13.15
N GLY A 86 8.34 -5.71 -12.98
CA GLY A 86 8.13 -7.11 -12.61
C GLY A 86 7.29 -7.27 -11.34
N LEU A 87 7.59 -6.50 -10.28
CA LEU A 87 6.80 -6.53 -9.05
C LEU A 87 5.37 -6.04 -9.26
N MET A 88 5.18 -4.97 -10.03
CA MET A 88 3.85 -4.45 -10.36
C MET A 88 3.05 -5.48 -11.14
N ASN A 89 3.63 -6.11 -12.16
CA ASN A 89 2.99 -7.17 -12.93
C ASN A 89 2.65 -8.38 -12.05
N CYS A 90 3.55 -8.77 -11.15
CA CYS A 90 3.31 -9.83 -10.18
C CYS A 90 2.10 -9.53 -9.28
N LEU A 91 1.97 -8.29 -8.80
CA LEU A 91 0.80 -7.83 -8.06
C LEU A 91 -0.47 -7.83 -8.92
N ALA A 92 -0.40 -7.32 -10.14
CA ALA A 92 -1.54 -7.24 -11.06
C ALA A 92 -2.10 -8.65 -11.39
N HIS A 93 -1.22 -9.60 -11.67
CA HIS A 93 -1.58 -11.00 -11.85
C HIS A 93 -2.20 -11.63 -10.60
N ALA A 94 -1.63 -11.37 -9.41
CA ALA A 94 -2.16 -11.90 -8.15
C ALA A 94 -3.57 -11.34 -7.86
N LEU A 95 -3.79 -10.04 -8.08
CA LEU A 95 -5.13 -9.44 -7.93
C LEU A 95 -6.14 -10.10 -8.87
N LEU A 96 -5.77 -10.29 -10.14
CA LEU A 96 -6.64 -10.94 -11.12
C LEU A 96 -6.96 -12.40 -10.73
N GLU A 97 -5.97 -13.15 -10.24
CA GLU A 97 -6.15 -14.53 -9.74
C GLU A 97 -7.19 -14.60 -8.62
N TYR A 98 -7.23 -13.57 -7.75
CA TYR A 98 -8.21 -13.46 -6.68
C TYR A 98 -9.50 -12.71 -7.08
N ASN A 99 -9.78 -12.56 -8.38
CA ASN A 99 -10.95 -11.84 -8.92
C ASN A 99 -11.06 -10.38 -8.46
N VAL A 100 -9.94 -9.75 -8.17
CA VAL A 100 -9.85 -8.33 -7.85
C VAL A 100 -9.33 -7.57 -9.06
N ARG A 101 -10.10 -6.59 -9.51
CA ARG A 101 -9.72 -5.74 -10.63
C ARG A 101 -9.92 -4.27 -10.25
N PRO A 102 -8.83 -3.50 -10.04
CA PRO A 102 -8.95 -2.09 -9.70
C PRO A 102 -9.62 -1.28 -10.82
N ASP A 103 -10.62 -0.47 -10.47
CA ASP A 103 -11.25 0.50 -11.37
C ASP A 103 -10.29 1.67 -11.65
N HIS A 104 -9.51 2.04 -10.64
CA HIS A 104 -8.51 3.10 -10.70
C HIS A 104 -7.15 2.61 -10.19
N VAL A 105 -6.09 3.03 -10.86
CA VAL A 105 -4.71 2.74 -10.48
C VAL A 105 -3.93 4.02 -10.43
N ILE A 106 -3.31 4.30 -9.29
CA ILE A 106 -2.56 5.51 -9.03
C ILE A 106 -1.11 5.11 -8.77
N PHE A 107 -0.25 5.41 -9.73
CA PHE A 107 1.19 5.32 -9.53
C PHE A 107 1.69 6.58 -8.84
N THR A 108 2.59 6.41 -7.88
CA THR A 108 3.16 7.53 -7.16
C THR A 108 4.65 7.34 -6.87
N THR A 109 5.23 8.32 -6.20
CA THR A 109 6.61 8.27 -5.71
C THR A 109 6.65 8.13 -4.20
N ASN A 110 7.85 7.98 -3.63
CA ASN A 110 8.04 7.96 -2.17
C ASN A 110 8.13 9.37 -1.54
N GLN A 111 7.81 10.43 -2.28
CA GLN A 111 7.79 11.80 -1.76
C GLN A 111 6.47 12.06 -1.02
N LYS A 112 6.54 12.60 0.21
CA LYS A 112 5.33 12.85 1.00
C LYS A 112 4.50 14.03 0.49
N GLY A 113 5.13 15.13 0.03
CA GLY A 113 4.47 16.38 -0.40
C GLY A 113 5.36 17.27 -1.30
N VAL A 114 4.91 18.49 -1.62
CA VAL A 114 5.64 19.46 -2.48
C VAL A 114 6.62 20.27 -1.61
N GLU A 115 7.93 19.97 -1.74
CA GLU A 115 9.12 20.58 -1.07
C GLU A 115 9.31 20.23 0.43
N LEU A 116 10.51 20.12 1.04
CA LEU A 116 11.89 20.56 0.76
C LEU A 116 12.89 19.42 1.03
N THR A 117 14.07 19.48 0.41
CA THR A 117 15.28 18.69 0.71
C THR A 117 15.49 18.41 2.20
N ILE A 118 15.24 17.18 2.64
CA ILE A 118 15.74 16.65 3.91
C ILE A 118 17.01 15.83 3.59
N PRO A 119 18.14 16.06 4.29
CA PRO A 119 19.39 15.38 3.97
C PRO A 119 19.21 13.86 4.16
N VAL A 120 19.51 13.13 3.09
CA VAL A 120 19.57 11.67 3.06
C VAL A 120 20.57 11.20 4.12
N THR A 121 20.05 10.86 5.31
CA THR A 121 20.80 10.13 6.34
C THR A 121 20.47 8.64 6.32
N ASP A 122 19.73 8.18 5.31
CA ASP A 122 19.48 6.77 5.07
C ASP A 122 20.33 6.30 3.88
N ARG A 123 21.41 5.57 4.19
CA ARG A 123 22.43 5.06 3.26
C ARG A 123 21.89 4.10 2.18
N THR A 124 20.57 3.94 2.08
CA THR A 124 19.87 3.10 1.11
C THR A 124 19.09 3.89 0.07
N VAL A 125 18.99 5.22 0.17
CA VAL A 125 18.23 6.06 -0.78
C VAL A 125 19.17 6.80 -1.69
N THR A 126 19.57 6.15 -2.79
CA THR A 126 20.16 6.89 -3.89
C THR A 126 19.07 7.20 -4.90
N VAL A 127 18.90 8.50 -5.19
CA VAL A 127 18.04 9.03 -6.25
C VAL A 127 18.29 8.22 -7.53
N PRO A 128 17.26 7.67 -8.20
CA PRO A 128 17.46 6.90 -9.42
C PRO A 128 18.11 7.77 -10.51
N LYS A 129 18.89 7.15 -11.40
CA LYS A 129 19.43 7.81 -12.61
C LYS A 129 18.32 8.19 -13.60
N THR A 130 17.16 7.56 -13.48
CA THR A 130 15.94 7.86 -14.25
C THR A 130 15.09 8.87 -13.49
N PRO A 131 14.69 10.00 -14.09
CA PRO A 131 13.73 10.93 -13.49
C PRO A 131 12.49 10.18 -12.95
N LEU A 132 12.02 10.54 -11.75
CA LEU A 132 10.84 9.93 -11.11
C LEU A 132 9.59 9.93 -12.00
N ARG A 133 9.48 10.95 -12.87
CA ARG A 133 8.41 11.08 -13.86
C ARG A 133 8.41 9.93 -14.88
N ASP A 134 9.59 9.45 -15.24
CA ASP A 134 9.76 8.39 -16.23
C ASP A 134 9.34 7.02 -15.64
N LEU A 135 9.50 6.84 -14.33
CA LEU A 135 9.07 5.61 -13.65
C LEU A 135 7.55 5.48 -13.62
N CYS A 136 6.84 6.55 -13.22
CA CYS A 136 5.38 6.51 -13.19
C CYS A 136 4.79 6.33 -14.60
N ALA A 137 5.42 6.94 -15.62
CA ALA A 137 5.07 6.71 -17.01
C ALA A 137 5.28 5.24 -17.42
N THR A 138 6.43 4.65 -17.05
CA THR A 138 6.73 3.24 -17.33
C THR A 138 5.69 2.30 -16.70
N TYR A 139 5.32 2.53 -15.44
CA TYR A 139 4.26 1.76 -14.78
C TYR A 139 2.90 1.97 -15.43
N SER A 140 2.60 3.20 -15.82
CA SER A 140 1.33 3.52 -16.46
C SER A 140 1.17 2.77 -17.78
N SER A 141 2.19 2.81 -18.64
CA SER A 141 2.18 2.06 -19.90
C SER A 141 2.07 0.56 -19.66
N SER A 142 2.91 0.01 -18.78
CA SER A 142 2.89 -1.43 -18.50
C SER A 142 1.57 -1.92 -17.89
N TRP A 143 0.90 -1.09 -17.08
CA TRP A 143 -0.43 -1.43 -16.56
C TRP A 143 -1.49 -1.36 -17.65
N GLN A 144 -1.44 -0.36 -18.55
CA GLN A 144 -2.40 -0.25 -19.65
C GLN A 144 -2.30 -1.41 -20.64
N ASP A 145 -1.09 -1.95 -20.85
CA ASP A 145 -0.87 -3.16 -21.64
C ASP A 145 -1.47 -4.40 -20.97
N PHE A 146 -1.47 -4.45 -19.62
CA PHE A 146 -2.05 -5.53 -18.84
C PHE A 146 -3.59 -5.42 -18.73
N ASP A 147 -4.10 -4.22 -18.43
CA ASP A 147 -5.51 -3.90 -18.26
C ASP A 147 -5.83 -2.50 -18.81
N ASN A 148 -6.50 -2.48 -19.97
CA ASN A 148 -6.89 -1.26 -20.66
C ASN A 148 -8.21 -0.63 -20.17
N GLN A 149 -8.92 -1.26 -19.22
CA GLN A 149 -10.18 -0.71 -18.69
C GLN A 149 -9.97 0.09 -17.41
N ALA A 150 -8.91 -0.20 -16.66
CA ALA A 150 -8.55 0.56 -15.46
C ALA A 150 -8.18 2.01 -15.82
N LYS A 151 -8.70 2.98 -15.07
CA LYS A 151 -8.27 4.38 -15.20
C LYS A 151 -6.94 4.56 -14.48
N VAL A 152 -5.88 4.83 -15.24
CA VAL A 152 -4.51 4.97 -14.71
C VAL A 152 -4.14 6.43 -14.51
N PHE A 153 -3.60 6.75 -13.33
CA PHE A 153 -3.16 8.07 -12.92
C PHE A 153 -1.72 8.03 -12.42
N SER A 154 -1.05 9.17 -12.48
CA SER A 154 0.26 9.38 -11.87
C SER A 154 0.21 10.61 -10.98
N GLU A 155 0.56 10.45 -9.71
CA GLU A 155 0.61 11.52 -8.72
C GLU A 155 2.03 11.62 -8.15
N PRO A 156 2.67 12.81 -8.15
CA PRO A 156 4.08 12.93 -7.79
C PRO A 156 4.34 12.65 -6.31
N THR A 157 3.34 12.75 -5.46
CA THR A 157 3.48 12.62 -4.01
C THR A 157 2.46 11.64 -3.43
N ILE A 158 2.82 11.02 -2.31
CA ILE A 158 1.94 10.14 -1.54
C ILE A 158 0.67 10.90 -1.14
N GLU A 159 0.80 12.14 -0.67
CA GLU A 159 -0.35 13.00 -0.36
C GLU A 159 -1.23 13.27 -1.59
N GLY A 160 -0.63 13.55 -2.75
CA GLY A 160 -1.36 13.73 -4.01
C GLY A 160 -2.16 12.50 -4.39
N ALA A 161 -1.55 11.31 -4.29
CA ALA A 161 -2.19 10.02 -4.55
C ALA A 161 -3.38 9.76 -3.61
N LEU A 162 -3.19 9.97 -2.30
CA LEU A 162 -4.27 9.82 -1.32
C LEU A 162 -5.39 10.84 -1.54
N ASN A 163 -5.05 12.09 -1.86
CA ASN A 163 -6.04 13.13 -2.14
C ASN A 163 -6.82 12.83 -3.43
N LEU A 164 -6.17 12.29 -4.46
CA LEU A 164 -6.86 11.82 -5.67
C LEU A 164 -7.83 10.68 -5.36
N ALA A 165 -7.39 9.67 -4.59
CA ALA A 165 -8.28 8.60 -4.15
C ALA A 165 -9.47 9.13 -3.34
N LYS A 166 -9.26 10.08 -2.42
CA LYS A 166 -10.35 10.76 -1.68
C LYS A 166 -11.32 11.49 -2.61
N ARG A 167 -10.84 12.15 -3.68
CA ARG A 167 -11.71 12.77 -4.69
C ARG A 167 -12.54 11.74 -5.45
N ILE A 168 -11.95 10.60 -5.83
CA ILE A 168 -12.65 9.48 -6.45
C ILE A 168 -13.74 8.96 -5.49
N SER A 169 -13.41 8.78 -4.22
CA SER A 169 -14.37 8.38 -3.18
C SER A 169 -15.58 9.30 -3.06
N ALA A 170 -15.36 10.62 -3.12
CA ALA A 170 -16.46 11.59 -3.10
C ALA A 170 -17.38 11.48 -4.34
N GLN A 171 -16.85 11.05 -5.49
CA GLN A 171 -17.61 10.89 -6.74
C GLN A 171 -18.36 9.55 -6.80
N GLU A 172 -17.74 8.48 -6.32
CA GLU A 172 -18.24 7.10 -6.40
C GLU A 172 -19.06 6.68 -5.15
N GLY A 173 -19.18 7.56 -4.15
CA GLY A 173 -19.92 7.27 -2.91
C GLY A 173 -19.16 6.36 -1.94
N GLY A 174 -17.85 6.26 -2.08
CA GLY A 174 -16.96 5.39 -1.28
C GLY A 174 -15.96 4.61 -2.13
N ILE A 175 -14.83 4.24 -1.54
CA ILE A 175 -13.79 3.41 -2.19
C ILE A 175 -13.27 2.31 -1.28
N GLN A 176 -12.66 1.32 -1.89
CA GLN A 176 -11.73 0.38 -1.27
C GLN A 176 -10.35 0.61 -1.89
N ALA A 177 -9.47 1.29 -1.14
CA ALA A 177 -8.16 1.68 -1.63
C ALA A 177 -7.07 0.76 -1.09
N PHE A 178 -6.35 0.07 -1.96
CA PHE A 178 -5.20 -0.75 -1.60
C PHE A 178 -3.89 0.01 -1.82
N VAL A 179 -3.11 0.19 -0.76
CA VAL A 179 -1.85 0.94 -0.76
C VAL A 179 -0.69 -0.04 -0.49
N THR A 180 0.15 -0.27 -1.49
CA THR A 180 1.25 -1.25 -1.38
C THR A 180 2.44 -0.97 -2.32
N GLY A 181 3.44 -1.85 -2.32
CA GLY A 181 4.60 -1.80 -3.21
C GLY A 181 5.88 -1.32 -2.54
N SER A 182 5.80 -0.53 -1.46
CA SER A 182 6.97 -0.17 -0.66
C SER A 182 6.63 0.25 0.76
N LEU A 183 7.58 0.02 1.67
CA LEU A 183 7.51 0.50 3.05
C LEU A 183 7.48 2.04 3.16
N ARG A 184 8.07 2.76 2.20
CA ARG A 184 8.07 4.23 2.22
C ARG A 184 6.72 4.81 1.85
N LEU A 185 6.09 4.28 0.81
CA LEU A 185 4.71 4.63 0.45
C LEU A 185 3.78 4.37 1.65
N VAL A 186 3.85 3.17 2.23
CA VAL A 186 2.99 2.80 3.36
C VAL A 186 3.25 3.66 4.59
N GLY A 187 4.51 3.87 5.00
CA GLY A 187 4.82 4.74 6.12
C GLY A 187 4.35 6.20 5.91
N GLY A 188 4.48 6.72 4.69
CA GLY A 188 3.93 8.02 4.32
C GLY A 188 2.41 8.06 4.37
N ALA A 189 1.74 7.04 3.84
CA ALA A 189 0.29 6.95 3.83
C ALA A 189 -0.27 6.86 5.25
N LEU A 190 0.32 6.04 6.13
CA LEU A 190 -0.09 5.93 7.53
C LEU A 190 0.03 7.27 8.26
N THR A 191 1.08 8.07 7.99
CA THR A 191 1.23 9.41 8.59
C THR A 191 0.06 10.34 8.23
N LEU A 192 -0.53 10.16 7.04
CA LEU A 192 -1.58 11.02 6.49
C LEU A 192 -3.00 10.47 6.74
N LEU A 193 -3.13 9.16 6.95
CA LEU A 193 -4.40 8.47 7.23
C LEU A 193 -4.68 8.31 8.73
N ARG A 194 -3.66 8.41 9.58
CA ARG A 194 -3.78 8.38 11.05
C ARG A 194 -3.32 9.71 11.65
N PRO A 195 -4.14 10.77 11.61
CA PRO A 195 -3.83 12.01 12.30
C PRO A 195 -3.87 11.84 13.83
#